data_AF-X0VYF5-F1
#
_entry.id   AF-X0VYF5-F1
#
_cell.length_a   1.000
_cell.length_b   1.000
_cell.length_c   1.000
_cell.angle_alpha   90.00
_cell.angle_beta   90.00
_cell.angle_gamma   90.00
#
_symmetry.space_group_name_H-M   'P 1'
#
loop_
_entity.id
_entity.type
_entity.pdbx_description
1 polymer ?
#
loop_
_entity_poly.entity_id
_entity_poly.type
_entity_poly.pdbx_seq_one_letter_code
_entity_poly.pdbx_strand_id
1 'polypeptide(L)'
;MDVTTDALDQKLLAAFPGRVVRKDLVQKLKVGFSIPVYVLEYLLGKYCSTTDEDEIAQGLRLVKEAIAERVVRADQGELIKSRLQRAGSLKVIDL
;
A
#
# COMPACT_ATOMS: atom_id res chain seq x y z
N MET A 1 16.52 -12.33 -8.68
CA MET A 1 15.79 -12.86 -9.85
C MET A 1 14.93 -11.72 -10.35
N ASP A 2 15.28 -11.15 -11.50
CA ASP A 2 14.42 -10.17 -12.16
C ASP A 2 13.17 -10.91 -12.63
N VAL A 3 12.00 -10.48 -12.14
CA VAL A 3 10.73 -11.08 -12.50
C VAL A 3 10.28 -10.39 -13.79
N THR A 4 10.65 -10.95 -14.93
CA THR A 4 10.22 -10.46 -16.23
C THR A 4 8.71 -10.67 -16.37
N THR A 5 7.95 -9.60 -16.57
CA THR A 5 6.51 -9.64 -16.81
C THR A 5 6.20 -10.42 -18.09
N ASP A 6 5.44 -11.50 -17.98
CA ASP A 6 5.08 -12.32 -19.13
C ASP A 6 3.78 -11.84 -19.83
N ALA A 7 3.40 -12.52 -20.91
CA ALA A 7 2.21 -12.16 -21.67
C ALA A 7 0.89 -12.38 -20.90
N LEU A 8 0.87 -13.27 -19.91
CA LEU A 8 -0.30 -13.49 -19.05
C LEU A 8 -0.41 -12.37 -18.02
N ASP A 9 0.70 -11.95 -17.43
CA ASP A 9 0.75 -10.84 -16.48
C ASP A 9 0.24 -9.54 -17.12
N GLN A 10 0.66 -9.25 -18.36
CA GLN A 10 0.18 -8.10 -19.11
C GLN A 10 -1.33 -8.15 -19.34
N LYS A 11 -1.88 -9.32 -19.69
CA LYS A 11 -3.34 -9.50 -19.85
C LYS A 11 -4.07 -9.32 -18.53
N LEU A 12 -3.52 -9.82 -17.43
CA LEU A 12 -4.11 -9.66 -16.10
C LEU A 12 -4.14 -8.20 -15.67
N LEU A 13 -3.07 -7.44 -15.90
CA LEU A 13 -3.01 -6.03 -15.57
C LEU A 13 -3.99 -5.20 -16.40
N ALA A 14 -4.12 -5.52 -17.69
CA ALA A 14 -5.09 -4.87 -18.57
C ALA A 14 -6.55 -5.19 -18.21
N ALA A 15 -6.84 -6.45 -17.86
CA ALA A 15 -8.21 -6.89 -17.54
C ALA A 15 -8.64 -6.55 -16.11
N PHE A 16 -7.69 -6.48 -15.17
CA PHE A 16 -7.95 -6.31 -13.73
C PHE A 16 -7.07 -5.21 -13.11
N PRO A 17 -7.19 -3.95 -13.58
CA PRO A 17 -6.45 -2.84 -13.00
C PRO A 17 -6.81 -2.69 -11.51
N GLY A 18 -5.80 -2.42 -10.69
CA GLY A 18 -5.96 -2.28 -9.24
C GLY A 18 -6.18 -3.58 -8.45
N ARG A 19 -6.28 -4.74 -9.12
CA ARG A 19 -6.57 -6.05 -8.49
C ARG A 19 -5.40 -7.01 -8.57
N VAL A 20 -4.45 -6.75 -9.46
CA VAL A 20 -3.21 -7.53 -9.60
C VAL A 20 -2.13 -6.91 -8.72
N VAL A 21 -1.46 -7.74 -7.93
CA VAL A 21 -0.44 -7.30 -6.97
C VAL A 21 0.81 -8.14 -7.12
N ARG A 22 1.94 -7.46 -7.29
CA ARG A 22 3.27 -8.04 -7.26
C ARG A 22 3.66 -8.47 -5.84
N LYS A 23 3.71 -9.78 -5.59
CA LYS A 23 3.96 -10.35 -4.25
C LYS A 23 5.37 -10.08 -3.72
N ASP A 24 6.35 -9.89 -4.59
CA ASP A 24 7.70 -9.49 -4.21
C ASP A 24 7.72 -8.12 -3.51
N LEU A 25 6.88 -7.18 -3.97
CA LEU A 25 6.74 -5.86 -3.33
C LEU A 25 6.13 -5.96 -1.93
N VAL A 26 5.16 -6.86 -1.74
CA VAL A 26 4.53 -7.15 -0.43
C VAL A 26 5.59 -7.63 0.56
N GLN A 27 6.46 -8.55 0.14
CA GLN A 27 7.54 -9.07 0.98
C GLN A 27 8.55 -7.98 1.36
N LYS A 28 8.94 -7.11 0.43
CA LYS A 28 9.84 -5.98 0.69
C LYS A 28 9.26 -5.00 1.73
N LEU A 29 7.95 -4.77 1.71
CA LEU A 29 7.27 -3.87 2.66
C LEU A 29 7.06 -4.50 4.04
N LYS A 30 6.78 -5.81 4.11
CA LYS A 30 6.48 -6.52 5.36
C LYS A 30 7.57 -6.37 6.43
N VAL A 31 8.84 -6.26 6.03
CA VAL A 31 9.98 -6.18 6.97
C VAL A 31 9.98 -4.88 7.80
N GLY A 32 9.31 -3.82 7.33
CA GLY A 32 9.30 -2.50 7.99
C GLY A 32 8.03 -2.14 8.76
N PHE A 33 6.96 -2.94 8.64
CA PHE A 33 5.64 -2.57 9.17
C PHE A 33 4.96 -3.75 9.87
N SER A 34 4.37 -3.50 11.04
CA SER A 34 3.58 -4.48 11.81
C SER A 34 2.17 -4.70 11.25
N ILE A 35 1.96 -4.47 9.95
CA ILE A 35 0.66 -4.47 9.31
C ILE A 35 0.36 -5.86 8.73
N PRO A 36 -0.87 -6.38 8.87
CA PRO A 36 -1.28 -7.60 8.21
C PRO A 36 -1.05 -7.57 6.70
N VAL A 37 -0.61 -8.70 6.15
CA VAL A 37 -0.22 -8.83 4.73
C VAL A 37 -1.36 -8.42 3.77
N TYR A 38 -2.61 -8.77 4.09
CA TYR A 38 -3.76 -8.45 3.24
C TYR A 38 -4.01 -6.93 3.10
N VAL A 39 -3.66 -6.13 4.12
CA VAL A 39 -3.78 -4.66 4.05
C VAL A 39 -2.69 -4.10 3.13
N LEU A 40 -1.46 -4.64 3.22
CA LEU A 40 -0.38 -4.27 2.32
C LEU A 40 -0.74 -4.60 0.87
N GLU A 41 -1.33 -5.77 0.62
CA GLU A 41 -1.82 -6.18 -0.69
C GLU A 41 -2.88 -5.23 -1.24
N TYR A 42 -3.84 -4.82 -0.40
CA TYR A 42 -4.85 -3.85 -0.78
C TYR A 42 -4.24 -2.49 -1.16
N LEU A 43 -3.31 -1.98 -0.33
CA LEU A 43 -2.63 -0.71 -0.60
C LEU A 43 -1.78 -0.79 -1.87
N LEU A 44 -1.05 -1.88 -2.06
CA LEU A 44 -0.24 -2.10 -3.27
C LEU A 44 -1.10 -2.26 -4.52
N GLY A 45 -2.23 -2.96 -4.46
CA GLY A 45 -3.16 -3.02 -5.59
C GLY A 45 -3.66 -1.64 -5.97
N LYS A 46 -3.98 -0.81 -4.97
CA LYS A 46 -4.47 0.55 -5.20
C LYS A 46 -3.42 1.49 -5.83
N TYR A 47 -2.16 1.39 -5.41
CA TYR A 47 -1.12 2.37 -5.78
C TYR A 47 -0.06 1.84 -6.75
N CYS A 48 0.08 0.52 -6.92
CA CYS A 48 1.12 -0.15 -7.70
C CYS A 48 0.54 -1.20 -8.66
N SER A 49 -0.52 -0.86 -9.41
CA SER A 49 -1.18 -1.78 -10.37
C SER A 49 -0.65 -1.65 -11.81
N THR A 50 0.63 -1.31 -11.94
CA THR A 50 1.33 -1.02 -13.19
C THR A 50 2.60 -1.87 -13.26
N THR A 51 3.15 -2.02 -14.47
CA THR A 51 4.45 -2.67 -14.73
C THR A 51 5.59 -1.68 -14.88
N ASP A 52 5.28 -0.39 -14.93
CA ASP A 52 6.30 0.65 -14.99
C ASP A 52 7.01 0.75 -13.63
N GLU A 53 8.32 0.52 -13.61
CA GLU A 53 9.14 0.54 -12.40
C GLU A 53 9.19 1.94 -11.75
N ASP A 54 9.10 3.03 -12.52
CA ASP A 54 9.07 4.40 -11.99
C ASP A 54 7.74 4.68 -11.29
N GLU A 55 6.63 4.26 -11.91
CA GLU A 55 5.30 4.36 -11.29
C GLU A 55 5.19 3.45 -10.06
N ILE A 56 5.74 2.24 -10.10
CA ILE A 56 5.81 1.34 -8.93
C ILE A 56 6.60 2.02 -7.80
N ALA A 57 7.75 2.62 -8.10
CA ALA A 57 8.56 3.30 -7.10
C ALA A 57 7.80 4.48 -6.48
N GLN A 58 7.03 5.22 -7.28
CA GLN A 58 6.13 6.26 -6.78
C GLN A 58 5.00 5.69 -5.92
N GLY A 59 4.33 4.63 -6.38
CA GLY A 59 3.28 3.94 -5.64
C GLY A 59 3.76 3.43 -4.28
N LEU A 60 4.97 2.87 -4.23
CA LEU A 60 5.59 2.44 -2.97
C LEU A 60 5.84 3.59 -1.99
N ARG A 61 6.21 4.78 -2.48
CA ARG A 61 6.33 5.99 -1.63
C ARG A 61 4.98 6.37 -1.05
N LEU A 62 3.94 6.43 -1.89
CA LEU A 62 2.57 6.75 -1.46
C LEU A 62 2.02 5.75 -0.46
N VAL A 63 2.31 4.45 -0.63
CA VAL A 63 1.92 3.41 0.33
C VAL A 63 2.59 3.63 1.68
N LYS A 64 3.89 3.95 1.71
CA LYS A 64 4.62 4.22 2.96
C LYS A 64 4.08 5.47 3.67
N GLU A 65 3.79 6.53 2.94
CA GLU A 65 3.18 7.75 3.49
C GLU A 65 1.78 7.47 4.04
N ALA A 66 0.93 6.77 3.27
CA ALA A 66 -0.41 6.41 3.71
C ALA A 66 -0.39 5.56 4.98
N ILE A 67 0.57 4.65 5.10
CA ILE A 67 0.79 3.86 6.31
C ILE A 67 1.21 4.75 7.47
N ALA A 68 2.22 5.60 7.28
CA ALA A 68 2.74 6.46 8.34
C ALA A 68 1.70 7.46 8.87
N GLU A 69 0.80 7.93 8.01
CA GLU A 69 -0.24 8.88 8.38
C GLU A 69 -1.47 8.23 9.03
N ARG A 70 -1.88 7.05 8.53
CA ARG A 70 -3.19 6.45 8.83
C ARG A 70 -3.14 5.26 9.77
N VAL A 71 -2.00 4.61 9.95
CA VAL A 71 -1.88 3.49 10.88
C VAL A 71 -1.92 3.99 12.31
N VAL A 72 -2.93 3.54 13.05
CA VAL A 72 -3.02 3.83 14.47
C VAL A 72 -2.18 2.83 15.22
N ARG A 73 -1.27 3.37 16.01
CA ARG A 73 -0.59 2.61 17.05
C ARG A 73 -1.31 2.86 18.37
N ALA A 74 -1.35 1.85 19.24
CA ALA A 74 -2.09 1.91 20.50
C ALA A 74 -1.66 3.10 21.40
N ASP A 75 -0.42 3.55 21.29
CA ASP A 75 0.15 4.69 22.01
C ASP A 75 -0.18 6.07 21.40
N GLN A 76 -0.74 6.11 20.18
CA GLN A 76 -0.96 7.36 19.43
C GLN A 76 -2.43 7.83 19.39
N GLY A 77 -3.29 7.30 20.25
CA GLY A 77 -4.71 7.64 20.28
C GLY A 77 -4.98 9.15 20.41
N GLU A 78 -4.23 9.86 21.27
CA GLU A 78 -4.44 11.29 21.50
C GLU A 78 -4.00 12.16 20.31
N LEU A 79 -2.95 11.75 19.61
CA LEU A 79 -2.50 12.39 18.37
C LEU A 79 -3.56 12.26 17.27
N ILE A 80 -4.18 11.08 17.15
CA ILE A 80 -5.25 10.82 16.18
C ILE A 80 -6.49 11.67 16.50
N LYS A 81 -6.89 11.77 17.78
CA LYS A 81 -7.99 12.66 18.20
C LYS A 81 -7.70 14.12 17.86
N SER A 82 -6.48 14.60 18.14
CA SER A 82 -6.05 15.96 17.80
C SER A 82 -6.12 16.23 16.29
N ARG A 83 -5.67 15.26 15.47
CA ARG A 83 -5.79 15.33 13.99
C ARG A 83 -7.24 15.31 13.53
N LEU A 84 -8.07 14.44 14.09
CA LEU A 84 -9.50 14.34 13.76
C LEU A 84 -10.23 15.64 14.09
N GLN A 85 -9.93 16.27 15.23
CA GLN A 85 -10.52 17.55 15.61
C GLN A 85 -10.19 18.67 14.61
N ARG A 86 -8.99 18.66 14.02
CA ARG A 86 -8.57 19.65 13.01
C ARG A 86 -9.12 19.36 11.61
N ALA A 87 -9.15 18.09 11.22
CA ALA A 87 -9.53 17.66 9.86
C ALA A 87 -11.03 17.42 9.69
N GLY A 88 -11.79 17.28 10.79
CA GLY A 88 -13.22 16.95 10.79
C GLY A 88 -13.52 15.47 10.46
N SER A 89 -12.74 14.85 9.57
CA SER A 89 -12.81 13.42 9.26
C SER A 89 -11.41 12.86 8.97
N LEU A 90 -11.18 11.60 9.35
CA LEU A 90 -9.89 10.91 9.12
C LEU A 90 -10.15 9.46 8.69
N LYS A 91 -9.42 9.02 7.65
CA LYS A 91 -9.38 7.60 7.27
C LYS A 91 -8.23 6.93 8.00
N VAL A 92 -8.55 5.85 8.69
CA VAL A 92 -7.66 5.21 9.66
C VAL A 92 -7.49 3.73 9.30
N ILE A 93 -6.29 3.20 9.51
CA ILE A 93 -5.98 1.78 9.43
C ILE A 93 -5.85 1.28 10.86
N ASP A 94 -6.83 0.48 11.29
CA ASP A 94 -6.80 -0.22 12.57
C ASP A 94 -6.01 -1.53 12.42
N LEU A 95 -5.20 -1.86 13.43
CA LEU A 95 -4.27 -2.98 13.41
C LEU A 95 -4.74 -4.14 14.29
#